data_AF-A0AAD6YXU6-F1
#
_entry.id   AF-A0AAD6YXU6-F1
#
_cell.length_a   1.000
_cell.length_b   1.000
_cell.length_c   1.000
_cell.angle_alpha   90.00
_cell.angle_beta   90.00
_cell.angle_gamma   90.00
#
_symmetry.space_group_name_H-M   'P 1'
#
loop_
_entity.id
_entity.type
_entity.pdbx_description
1 polymer ?
#
loop_
_entity_poly.entity_id
_entity_poly.type
_entity_poly.pdbx_seq_one_letter_code
_entity_poly.pdbx_strand_id
1 'polypeptide(L)' 'TSLCYHHIALFDSPKPSNSVARMYTDLSCVQCSILTQLCTAHIGLNVFLYRFHLAPSPDCPLCWVLKTVSHYLLTCPRF' A
#
# COMPACT_ATOMS: atom_id res chain seq x y z
N THR A 1 -20.36 4.48 5.69
CA THR A 1 -18.94 4.90 5.73
C THR A 1 -18.09 3.73 5.25
N SER A 2 -17.46 3.87 4.08
CA SER A 2 -16.79 2.76 3.38
C SER A 2 -15.62 2.19 4.20
N LEU A 3 -15.47 0.85 4.21
CA LEU A 3 -14.38 0.10 4.87
C LEU A 3 -12.98 0.65 4.54
N CYS A 4 -12.80 1.27 3.37
CA CYS A 4 -11.53 1.83 2.92
C CYS A 4 -10.96 2.93 3.83
N TYR A 5 -11.80 3.71 4.52
CA TYR A 5 -11.33 4.80 5.37
C TYR A 5 -10.59 4.32 6.63
N HIS A 6 -11.00 3.18 7.20
CA HIS A 6 -10.38 2.66 8.42
C HIS A 6 -8.95 2.16 8.17
N HIS A 7 -8.69 1.60 6.99
CA HIS A 7 -7.35 1.11 6.64
C HIS A 7 -6.37 2.23 6.30
N ILE A 8 -6.82 3.32 5.65
CA ILE A 8 -5.97 4.48 5.37
C ILE A 8 -5.54 5.16 6.67
N ALA A 9 -6.44 5.26 7.66
CA ALA A 9 -6.14 5.87 8.95
C ALA A 9 -5.05 5.12 9.76
N LEU A 10 -4.73 3.87 9.40
CA LEU A 10 -3.60 3.13 9.99
C LEU A 10 -2.24 3.60 9.44
N PHE A 11 -2.20 4.08 8.20
CA PHE A 11 -0.96 4.53 7.53
C PHE A 11 -0.81 6.04 7.55
N ASP A 12 -1.90 6.74 7.23
CA ASP A 12 -1.94 8.19 7.16
C ASP A 12 -2.59 8.74 8.42
N SER A 13 -1.92 9.72 9.04
CA SER A 13 -2.54 10.50 10.11
C SER A 13 -3.81 11.16 9.55
N PRO A 14 -4.95 11.15 10.26
CA PRO A 14 -6.21 11.69 9.76
C PRO A 14 -6.16 13.21 9.48
N LYS A 15 -5.10 13.89 9.91
CA LYS A 15 -4.82 15.26 9.53
C LYS A 15 -4.14 15.31 8.17
N PRO A 16 -4.67 16.05 7.18
CA PRO A 16 -3.95 16.30 5.94
C PRO A 16 -2.66 17.04 6.29
N SER A 17 -1.54 16.33 6.20
CA SER A 17 -0.21 16.88 6.35
C SER A 17 0.23 17.45 5.01
N ASN A 18 0.89 18.60 5.03
CA ASN A 18 1.55 19.15 3.83
C ASN A 18 2.52 18.14 3.21
N SER A 19 3.07 17.21 4.00
CA SER A 19 3.92 16.12 3.51
C SER A 19 3.15 15.14 2.64
N VAL A 20 1.93 14.77 3.03
CA VAL A 20 1.08 13.84 2.26
C VAL A 20 0.63 14.52 0.98
N ALA A 21 0.17 15.78 1.06
CA ALA A 21 -0.20 16.56 -0.12
C ALA A 21 0.96 16.65 -1.13
N ARG A 22 2.19 16.92 -0.66
CA ARG A 22 3.40 16.98 -1.48
C ARG A 22 3.76 15.63 -2.12
N MET A 23 3.44 14.51 -1.48
CA MET A 23 3.68 13.19 -2.05
C MET A 23 2.78 12.92 -3.27
N TYR A 24 1.57 13.51 -3.30
CA TYR A 24 0.63 13.38 -4.42
C TYR A 24 0.77 14.47 -5.49
N THR A 25 1.45 15.60 -5.22
CA THR A 25 1.53 16.73 -6.18
C THR A 25 2.26 16.40 -7.46
N ASP A 26 3.24 15.49 -7.41
CA ASP A 26 4.06 15.10 -8.57
C ASP A 26 3.53 13.82 -9.25
N LEU A 27 2.39 13.29 -8.78
CA LEU A 27 1.80 12.05 -9.28
C LEU A 27 0.62 12.34 -10.22
N SER A 28 0.54 11.53 -11.28
CA SER A 28 -0.66 11.47 -12.11
C SER A 28 -1.84 10.86 -11.35
N CYS A 29 -3.08 11.15 -11.77
CA CYS A 29 -4.28 10.56 -11.17
C CYS A 29 -4.23 9.02 -11.11
N VAL A 30 -3.61 8.37 -12.10
CA VAL A 30 -3.44 6.92 -12.14
C VAL A 30 -2.52 6.44 -11.02
N GLN A 31 -1.39 7.12 -10.81
CA GLN A 31 -0.45 6.79 -9.74
C GLN A 31 -1.08 7.03 -8.36
N CYS A 32 -1.83 8.13 -8.18
CA CYS A 32 -2.57 8.39 -6.95
C CYS A 32 -3.59 7.29 -6.64
N SER A 33 -4.30 6.80 -7.66
CA SER A 33 -5.26 5.70 -7.53
C SER A 33 -4.58 4.40 -7.10
N ILE A 34 -3.45 4.05 -7.74
CA ILE A 34 -2.66 2.86 -7.37
C ILE A 34 -2.17 2.98 -5.92
N LEU A 35 -1.62 4.13 -5.54
CA LEU A 35 -1.12 4.36 -4.19
C LEU A 35 -2.24 4.23 -3.15
N THR A 36 -3.40 4.80 -3.44
CA THR A 36 -4.60 4.67 -2.59
C THR A 36 -5.01 3.21 -2.44
N GLN A 37 -5.03 2.44 -3.54
CA GLN A 37 -5.40 1.02 -3.51
C GLN A 37 -4.38 0.18 -2.73
N LEU A 38 -3.08 0.50 -2.80
CA LEU A 38 -2.04 -0.16 -2.03
C LEU A 38 -2.18 0.13 -0.53
N CYS A 39 -2.36 1.40 -0.14
CA CYS A 39 -2.51 1.81 1.25
C CYS A 39 -3.81 1.31 1.90
N THR A 40 -4.90 1.19 1.12
CA THR A 40 -6.16 0.57 1.57
C THR A 40 -6.11 -0.95 1.61
N ALA A 41 -4.99 -1.58 1.26
CA ALA A 41 -4.86 -3.02 1.05
C ALA A 41 -5.90 -3.60 0.06
N HIS A 42 -6.47 -2.76 -0.81
CA HIS A 42 -7.37 -3.18 -1.89
C HIS A 42 -6.63 -4.00 -2.95
N ILE A 43 -5.34 -3.70 -3.17
CA ILE A 43 -4.43 -4.53 -3.94
C ILE A 43 -3.21 -4.94 -3.12
N GLY A 44 -2.72 -6.15 -3.35
CA GLY A 44 -1.47 -6.63 -2.77
C GLY A 44 -0.27 -5.89 -3.35
N LEU A 45 0.68 -5.49 -2.49
CA LEU A 45 1.93 -4.84 -2.88
C LEU A 45 2.75 -5.75 -3.80
N ASN A 46 3.03 -6.98 -3.37
CA ASN A 46 3.78 -7.91 -4.22
C ASN A 46 2.96 -8.36 -5.43
N VAL A 47 1.63 -8.42 -5.36
CA VAL A 47 0.80 -8.70 -6.55
C VAL A 47 1.02 -7.63 -7.61
N PHE A 48 0.97 -6.36 -7.19
CA PHE A 48 1.24 -5.24 -8.08
C PHE A 48 2.66 -5.34 -8.66
N LEU A 49 3.68 -5.55 -7.81
CA LEU A 49 5.07 -5.65 -8.26
C LEU A 49 5.32 -6.87 -9.17
N TYR A 50 4.71 -8.01 -8.87
CA TYR A 50 4.82 -9.24 -9.66
C TYR A 50 4.24 -9.05 -11.07
N ARG A 51 3.12 -8.32 -11.21
CA ARG A 51 2.55 -7.96 -12.52
C ARG A 51 3.50 -7.15 -13.40
N PHE A 52 4.41 -6.39 -12.80
CA PHE A 52 5.45 -5.64 -13.51
C PHE A 52 6.81 -6.34 -13.50
N HIS A 53 6.87 -7.62 -13.10
CA HIS A 53 8.10 -8.40 -12.99
C HIS A 53 9.16 -7.80 -12.05
N LEU A 54 8.74 -6.96 -11.10
CA LEU A 54 9.60 -6.34 -10.09
C LEU A 54 9.70 -7.16 -8.80
N ALA A 55 8.87 -8.19 -8.65
CA ALA A 55 8.94 -9.16 -7.57
C ALA A 55 8.89 -10.59 -8.14
N PRO A 56 9.57 -11.56 -7.52
CA PRO A 56 9.59 -12.95 -7.99
C PRO A 56 8.30 -13.72 -7.68
N SER A 57 7.50 -13.26 -6.70
CA SER A 57 6.24 -13.90 -6.29
C SER A 57 5.27 -12.86 -5.71
N PRO A 58 3.95 -13.04 -5.85
CA PRO A 58 2.93 -12.23 -5.17
C PRO A 58 2.91 -12.41 -3.63
N ASP A 59 3.49 -13.48 -3.11
CA ASP A 59 3.46 -13.80 -1.69
C ASP A 59 4.71 -13.31 -0.95
N CYS A 60 4.59 -13.15 0.37
CA CYS A 60 5.71 -12.91 1.25
C CYS A 60 6.53 -14.19 1.40
N PRO A 61 7.85 -14.20 1.12
CA PRO A 61 8.66 -15.41 1.20
C PRO A 61 8.86 -15.93 2.63
N LEU A 62 8.62 -15.09 3.65
CA LEU A 62 8.72 -15.49 5.07
C LEU A 62 7.38 -15.97 5.63
N CYS A 63 6.30 -15.26 5.30
CA CYS A 63 4.99 -15.49 5.91
C CYS A 63 4.02 -16.29 5.04
N TRP A 64 4.36 -16.50 3.76
CA TRP A 64 3.55 -17.25 2.79
C TRP A 64 2.11 -16.72 2.63
N VAL A 65 1.93 -15.42 2.88
CA VAL A 65 0.67 -14.70 2.67
C VAL A 65 0.86 -13.61 1.64
N LEU A 66 -0.24 -13.16 1.04
CA LEU A 66 -0.26 -12.03 0.12
C LEU A 66 0.42 -10.82 0.77
N LYS A 67 1.50 -10.33 0.16
CA LYS A 67 2.23 -9.21 0.75
C LYS A 67 1.48 -7.90 0.44
N THR A 68 0.74 -7.38 1.41
CA THR A 68 0.12 -6.05 1.37
C THR A 68 1.04 -4.99 2.00
N VAL A 69 0.75 -3.69 1.82
CA VAL A 69 1.47 -2.62 2.54
C VAL A 69 1.30 -2.79 4.06
N SER A 70 0.10 -3.14 4.51
CA SER A 70 -0.19 -3.42 5.92
C SER A 70 0.64 -4.57 6.47
N HIS A 71 0.69 -5.69 5.75
CA HIS A 71 1.54 -6.81 6.14
C HIS A 71 3.02 -6.39 6.18
N TYR A 72 3.49 -5.66 5.16
CA TYR A 72 4.88 -5.24 5.07
C TYR A 72 5.32 -4.34 6.22
N LEU A 73 4.48 -3.36 6.61
CA LEU A 73 4.84 -2.35 7.62
C LEU A 73 4.51 -2.77 9.06
N LEU A 74 3.49 -3.61 9.28
CA LEU A 74 2.93 -3.85 10.62
C LEU A 74 3.05 -5.29 11.10
N THR A 75 3.32 -6.26 10.24
CA THR A 75 3.19 -7.69 10.58
C THR A 75 4.39 -8.53 10.16
N CYS A 76 5.04 -8.18 9.05
CA CYS A 76 6.10 -8.99 8.47
C CYS A 76 7.35 -8.93 9.36
N PRO A 77 7.84 -10.04 9.92
CA PRO A 77 8.97 -10.05 10.86
C PRO A 77 10.31 -9.64 10.23
N ARG A 78 10.35 -9.46 8.90
CA ARG A 78 11.54 -8.96 8.20
C ARG A 78 11.76 -7.45 8.43
N PHE A 79 10.71 -6.69 8.72
CA PHE A 79 10.71 -5.23 8.84
C PHE A 79 9.95 -4.80 10.09
#